data_AF-A0A0Q7K4K0-F1
#
_entry.id   AF-A0A0Q7K4K0-F1
#
_cell.length_a   1.000
_cell.length_b   1.000
_cell.length_c   1.000
_cell.angle_alpha   90.00
_cell.angle_beta   90.00
_cell.angle_gamma   90.00
#
_symmetry.space_group_name_H-M   'P 1'
#
loop_
_entity.id
_entity.type
_entity.pdbx_description
1 polymer ?
#
loop_
_entity_poly.entity_id
_entity_poly.type
_entity_poly.pdbx_seq_one_letter_code
_entity_poly.pdbx_strand_id
1 'polypeptide(L)'
;MTEHDARPLEERVFDEISEQLEALDPGLAPAVAEGSSTPSESELDSRRLRLQADLATVKAHWRTADGVRGDGAGITSCRVCGQDQPCDTVKVLASDYNVR
;
A
#
# COMPACT_ATOMS: atom_id res chain seq x y z
N MET A 1 -21.83 -15.09 6.74
CA MET A 1 -21.86 -13.64 6.99
C MET A 1 -20.56 -13.12 6.43
N THR A 2 -20.60 -12.44 5.28
CA THR A 2 -19.40 -11.82 4.70
C THR A 2 -18.96 -10.72 5.64
N GLU A 3 -17.85 -10.94 6.33
CA GLU A 3 -17.13 -9.93 7.07
C GLU A 3 -16.77 -8.83 6.06
N HIS A 4 -17.58 -7.77 6.04
CA HIS A 4 -17.20 -6.57 5.33
C HIS A 4 -15.96 -6.06 6.06
N ASP A 5 -14.81 -6.24 5.42
CA ASP A 5 -13.54 -5.68 5.84
C ASP A 5 -13.77 -4.18 6.07
N ALA A 6 -13.95 -3.80 7.34
CA ALA A 6 -14.37 -2.46 7.74
C ALA A 6 -13.23 -1.45 7.61
N ARG A 7 -12.02 -1.94 7.33
CA ARG A 7 -10.80 -1.13 7.28
C ARG A 7 -10.88 -0.07 6.19
N PRO A 8 -10.33 1.13 6.44
CA PRO A 8 -10.25 2.18 5.43
C PRO A 8 -9.39 1.75 4.24
N LEU A 9 -9.68 2.29 3.05
CA LEU A 9 -8.97 1.94 1.81
C LEU A 9 -7.45 2.15 1.96
N GLU A 10 -7.05 3.24 2.61
CA GLU A 10 -5.66 3.58 2.93
C GLU A 10 -4.94 2.44 3.68
N GLU A 11 -5.61 1.83 4.68
CA GLU A 11 -5.06 0.74 5.48
C GLU A 11 -4.90 -0.53 4.64
N ARG A 12 -5.90 -0.84 3.82
CA ARG A 12 -5.86 -2.02 2.94
C ARG A 12 -4.77 -1.92 1.87
N VAL A 13 -4.56 -0.73 1.29
CA VAL A 13 -3.45 -0.48 0.36
C VAL A 13 -2.11 -0.54 1.10
N PHE A 14 -2.04 0.00 2.31
CA PHE A 14 -0.85 -0.05 3.14
C PHE A 14 -0.43 -1.50 3.46
N ASP A 15 -1.39 -2.34 3.86
CA ASP A 15 -1.16 -3.76 4.15
C ASP A 15 -0.70 -4.51 2.90
N GLU A 16 -1.38 -4.37 1.77
CA GLU A 16 -1.01 -5.02 0.49
C GLU A 16 0.42 -4.65 0.03
N ILE A 17 0.80 -3.38 0.12
CA ILE A 17 2.16 -2.94 -0.21
C ILE A 17 3.19 -3.52 0.78
N SER A 18 2.82 -3.62 2.06
CA SER A 18 3.68 -4.21 3.10
C SER A 18 3.89 -5.70 2.86
N GLU A 19 2.83 -6.44 2.54
CA GLU A 19 2.89 -7.86 2.19
C GLU A 19 3.77 -8.10 0.96
N GLN A 20 3.66 -7.26 -0.07
CA GLN A 20 4.54 -7.33 -1.23
C GLN A 20 6.01 -7.00 -0.91
N LEU A 21 6.27 -6.08 0.02
CA LEU A 21 7.63 -5.82 0.51
C LEU A 21 8.21 -7.01 1.26
N GLU A 22 7.42 -7.65 2.12
CA GLU A 22 7.82 -8.85 2.86
C GLU A 22 8.08 -10.03 1.91
N ALA A 23 7.26 -10.19 0.86
CA ALA A 23 7.46 -11.22 -0.16
C ALA A 23 8.75 -11.01 -0.99
N LEU A 24 9.30 -9.80 -1.02
CA LEU A 24 10.59 -9.48 -1.64
C LEU A 24 11.78 -9.64 -0.67
N ASP A 25 11.54 -10.02 0.57
CA ASP A 25 12.62 -10.31 1.51
C ASP A 25 13.23 -11.69 1.19
N PRO A 26 14.52 -11.76 0.79
CA PRO A 26 15.16 -13.00 0.42
C PRO A 26 15.31 -13.99 1.59
N GLY A 27 15.11 -13.54 2.84
CA GLY A 27 15.10 -14.39 4.02
C GLY A 27 13.83 -15.23 4.20
N LEU A 28 12.76 -14.93 3.45
CA LEU A 28 11.46 -15.62 3.51
C LEU A 28 11.09 -16.38 2.23
N ALA A 29 11.85 -16.22 1.14
CA ALA A 29 11.53 -16.86 -0.13
C ALA A 29 11.71 -18.39 -0.05
N PRO A 30 10.66 -19.21 -0.32
CA PRO A 30 10.88 -20.63 -0.56
C PRO A 30 11.78 -20.78 -1.79
N ALA A 31 12.73 -21.71 -1.71
CA ALA A 31 13.71 -22.00 -2.76
C ALA A 31 13.04 -21.94 -4.15
N VAL A 32 13.49 -20.98 -4.96
CA VAL A 32 12.93 -20.72 -6.28
C VAL A 32 12.87 -22.01 -7.09
N ALA A 33 11.70 -22.35 -7.63
CA ALA A 33 11.53 -23.51 -8.49
C ALA A 33 12.41 -23.37 -9.74
N GLU A 34 13.20 -24.41 -10.04
CA GLU A 34 14.02 -24.48 -11.26
C GLU A 34 13.13 -24.28 -12.50
N GLY A 35 13.40 -23.23 -13.27
CA GLY A 35 12.77 -22.99 -14.58
C GLY A 35 12.06 -21.65 -14.75
N SER A 36 11.82 -20.89 -13.68
CA SER A 36 11.39 -19.50 -13.78
C SER A 36 12.60 -18.58 -13.82
N SER A 37 12.61 -17.59 -14.73
CA SER A 37 13.59 -16.51 -14.70
C SER A 37 13.45 -15.78 -13.37
N THR A 38 14.32 -16.11 -12.42
CA THR A 38 14.41 -15.40 -11.14
C THR A 38 14.68 -13.94 -11.46
N PRO A 39 13.86 -12.99 -10.97
CA PRO A 39 14.13 -11.57 -11.17
C PRO A 39 15.54 -11.24 -10.66
N SER A 40 16.27 -10.43 -11.43
CA SER A 40 17.62 -10.00 -11.08
C SER A 40 17.60 -9.23 -9.76
N GLU A 41 18.70 -9.23 -9.02
CA GLU A 41 18.81 -8.45 -7.77
C GLU A 41 18.48 -6.97 -8.00
N SER A 42 18.89 -6.39 -9.13
CA SER A 42 18.55 -5.01 -9.51
C SER A 42 17.06 -4.80 -9.78
N GLU A 43 16.35 -5.82 -10.27
CA GLU A 43 14.90 -5.76 -10.49
C GLU A 43 14.15 -5.86 -9.16
N LEU A 44 14.61 -6.74 -8.26
CA LEU A 44 14.10 -6.86 -6.90
C LEU A 44 14.33 -5.56 -6.10
N ASP A 45 15.51 -4.97 -6.20
CA ASP A 45 15.85 -3.72 -5.52
C ASP A 45 15.02 -2.54 -6.06
N SER A 46 14.90 -2.42 -7.39
CA SER A 46 14.04 -1.42 -8.02
C SER A 46 12.57 -1.56 -7.59
N ARG A 47 12.08 -2.81 -7.49
CA ARG A 47 10.72 -3.08 -7.03
C ARG A 47 10.54 -2.74 -5.55
N ARG A 48 11.52 -3.06 -4.70
CA ARG A 48 11.54 -2.69 -3.28
C ARG A 48 11.51 -1.18 -3.09
N LEU A 49 12.34 -0.45 -3.84
CA LEU A 49 12.37 1.02 -3.84
C LEU A 49 11.01 1.62 -4.21
N ARG A 50 10.36 1.09 -5.26
CA ARG A 50 9.03 1.54 -5.66
C ARG A 50 8.00 1.28 -4.57
N LEU A 51 7.93 0.07 -4.04
CA LEU A 51 6.98 -0.28 -2.98
C LEU A 51 7.20 0.58 -1.71
N GLN A 52 8.45 0.83 -1.32
CA GLN A 52 8.76 1.74 -0.20
C GLN A 52 8.29 3.18 -0.46
N ALA A 53 8.45 3.67 -1.69
CA ALA A 53 7.99 5.00 -2.08
C ALA A 53 6.45 5.09 -2.08
N ASP A 54 5.77 4.06 -2.58
CA ASP A 54 4.31 3.98 -2.57
C ASP A 54 3.78 3.87 -1.13
N LEU A 55 4.42 3.07 -0.28
CA LEU A 55 4.11 2.96 1.15
C LEU A 55 4.23 4.32 1.86
N ALA A 56 5.31 5.06 1.59
CA ALA A 56 5.50 6.41 2.11
C ALA A 56 4.42 7.37 1.61
N THR A 57 4.01 7.23 0.35
CA THR A 57 2.93 8.02 -0.25
C THR A 57 1.60 7.73 0.44
N VAL A 58 1.22 6.46 0.64
CA VAL A 58 0.00 6.10 1.38
C VAL A 58 0.03 6.68 2.80
N LYS A 59 1.14 6.53 3.54
CA LYS A 59 1.25 7.10 4.90
C LYS A 59 1.12 8.62 4.92
N ALA A 60 1.74 9.31 3.97
CA ALA A 60 1.67 10.77 3.89
C ALA A 60 0.24 11.22 3.57
N HIS A 61 -0.40 10.54 2.63
CA HIS A 61 -1.74 10.87 2.18
C HIS A 61 -2.83 10.40 3.15
N TRP A 62 -2.60 9.41 4.01
CA TRP A 62 -3.56 8.96 5.03
C TRP A 62 -3.68 9.94 6.21
N ARG A 63 -2.65 10.76 6.48
CA ARG A 63 -2.69 11.75 7.56
C ARG A 63 -3.63 12.92 7.24
N THR A 64 -4.50 13.22 8.18
CA THR A 64 -5.37 14.42 8.20
C THR A 64 -4.76 15.52 9.07
N ALA A 65 -5.44 16.66 9.18
CA ALA A 65 -5.06 17.74 10.09
C ALA A 65 -5.09 17.29 11.56
N ASP A 66 -6.00 16.41 11.93
CA ASP A 66 -6.25 15.94 13.30
C ASP A 66 -5.51 14.64 13.67
N GLY A 67 -4.90 13.94 12.70
CA GLY A 67 -4.15 12.70 12.96
C GLY A 67 -4.23 11.66 11.84
N VAL A 68 -4.00 10.39 12.17
CA VAL A 68 -4.31 9.27 11.27
C VAL A 68 -5.80 8.98 11.38
N ARG A 69 -6.49 8.84 10.25
CA ARG A 69 -7.93 8.57 10.21
C ARG A 69 -8.22 7.17 10.77
N GLY A 70 -9.01 7.11 11.85
CA GLY A 70 -9.65 5.87 12.31
C GLY A 70 -11.02 5.66 11.67
N ASP A 71 -11.55 4.44 11.83
CA ASP A 71 -12.88 4.03 11.34
C ASP A 71 -13.98 5.02 11.77
N GLY A 72 -14.61 5.68 10.79
CA GLY A 72 -15.84 6.44 11.00
C GLY A 72 -15.74 7.95 11.25
N ALA A 73 -14.55 8.58 11.20
CA ALA A 73 -14.50 10.04 11.29
C ALA A 73 -15.12 10.70 10.04
N GLY A 74 -16.16 11.49 10.25
CA GLY A 74 -16.94 12.22 9.23
C GLY A 74 -16.15 13.33 8.54
N ILE A 75 -15.22 12.90 7.69
CA ILE A 75 -14.51 13.55 6.54
C ILE A 75 -13.88 14.93 6.81
N THR A 76 -12.68 15.21 6.27
CA THR A 76 -12.41 16.61 5.86
C THR A 76 -11.53 16.77 4.61
N SER A 77 -10.24 16.44 4.63
CA SER A 77 -9.38 16.52 3.43
C SER A 77 -7.96 16.00 3.71
N CYS A 78 -7.29 15.46 2.70
CA CYS A 78 -5.90 15.07 2.72
C CYS A 78 -5.01 16.28 2.98
N ARG A 79 -4.09 16.21 3.95
CA ARG A 79 -3.19 17.33 4.26
C ARG A 79 -2.18 17.59 3.13
N VAL A 80 -1.87 16.57 2.33
CA VAL A 80 -0.88 16.66 1.25
C VAL A 80 -1.47 17.35 0.02
N CYS A 81 -2.66 16.93 -0.42
CA CYS A 81 -3.25 17.43 -1.66
C CYS A 81 -4.55 18.24 -1.49
N GLY A 82 -5.08 18.35 -0.27
CA GLY A 82 -6.30 19.11 0.03
C GLY A 82 -7.61 18.47 -0.44
N GLN A 83 -7.56 17.29 -1.06
CA GLN A 83 -8.73 16.58 -1.58
C GLN A 83 -9.49 15.82 -0.48
N ASP A 84 -10.77 15.53 -0.69
CA ASP A 84 -11.52 14.62 0.18
C ASP A 84 -10.87 13.24 0.27
N GLN A 85 -10.99 12.61 1.45
CA GLN A 85 -10.41 11.29 1.73
C GLN A 85 -11.40 10.15 1.47
N PRO A 86 -10.98 9.05 0.82
CA PRO A 86 -9.63 8.82 0.29
C PRO A 86 -9.34 9.69 -0.95
N CYS A 87 -8.17 10.32 -0.98
CA CYS A 87 -7.77 11.18 -2.11
C CYS A 87 -7.45 10.37 -3.36
N ASP A 88 -7.41 11.02 -4.53
CA ASP A 88 -7.20 10.33 -5.81
C ASP A 88 -5.86 9.58 -5.86
N THR A 89 -4.81 10.10 -5.21
CA THR A 89 -3.53 9.40 -5.07
C THR A 89 -3.69 8.02 -4.43
N VAL A 90 -4.47 7.91 -3.35
CA VAL A 90 -4.73 6.62 -2.68
C VAL A 90 -5.60 5.72 -3.57
N LYS A 91 -6.60 6.28 -4.26
CA LYS A 91 -7.45 5.50 -5.18
C LYS A 91 -6.68 4.93 -6.38
N VAL A 92 -5.72 5.68 -6.90
CA VAL A 92 -4.82 5.23 -7.97
C VAL A 92 -3.95 4.08 -7.46
N LEU A 93 -3.32 4.25 -6.30
CA LEU A 93 -2.54 3.16 -5.68
C LEU A 93 -3.42 1.94 -5.40
N ALA A 94 -4.63 2.12 -4.86
CA ALA A 94 -5.58 1.02 -4.69
C ALA A 94 -5.86 0.28 -6.00
N SER A 95 -5.99 0.99 -7.11
CA SER A 95 -6.18 0.37 -8.42
C SER A 95 -4.93 -0.36 -8.91
N ASP A 96 -3.73 0.21 -8.73
CA ASP A 96 -2.45 -0.43 -9.10
C ASP A 96 -2.21 -1.72 -8.29
N TYR A 97 -2.64 -1.74 -7.04
CA TYR A 97 -2.52 -2.87 -6.12
C TYR A 97 -3.77 -3.77 -6.08
N ASN A 98 -4.77 -3.53 -6.95
CA ASN A 98 -6.04 -4.29 -7.02
C ASN A 98 -6.83 -4.36 -5.69
N VAL A 99 -6.69 -3.36 -4.83
CA VAL A 99 -7.43 -3.21 -3.58
C VAL A 99 -8.76 -2.48 -3.84
N ARG A 100 -9.88 -3.01 -3.32
CA ARG A 100 -11.24 -2.46 -3.53
C ARG A 100 -12.06 -2.42 -2.26
#